data_AF-A0AAU6CA68-F1
#
_entry.id   AF-A0AAU6CA68-F1
#
_cell.length_a   1.000
_cell.length_b   1.000
_cell.length_c   1.000
_cell.angle_alpha   90.00
_cell.angle_beta   90.00
_cell.angle_gamma   90.00
#
_symmetry.space_group_name_H-M   'P 1'
#
loop_
_entity.id
_entity.type
_entity.pdbx_description
1 polymer ?
#
loop_
_entity_poly.entity_id
_entity_poly.type
_entity_poly.pdbx_seq_one_letter_code
_entity_poly.pdbx_strand_id
1 'polypeptide(L)'
;MSTSCSERPVVYVDESANSGQNLLDLHQPVFTVAGVHLPDDLAASIVDEVRGQLPRDLREPKYASLAGSNRGRHSLMNAFSHLSKGSVRTYLVHKRFMVMTKMVDVILYEGKETLALANMLHLAGPVMGDADPMTGCSTRS
;
A
#
# COMPACT_ATOMS: atom_id res chain seq x y z
N MET A 1 16.63 -31.52 30.65
CA MET A 1 16.36 -31.16 29.25
C MET A 1 15.19 -30.20 29.26
N SER A 2 15.47 -28.91 29.19
CA SER A 2 14.50 -27.84 29.44
C SER A 2 13.68 -27.56 28.19
N THR A 3 12.37 -27.47 28.40
CA THR A 3 11.28 -27.23 27.46
C THR A 3 11.52 -26.03 26.55
N SER A 4 11.41 -26.24 25.24
CA SER A 4 11.29 -25.18 24.24
C SER A 4 10.07 -24.31 24.57
N CYS A 5 10.30 -23.10 25.06
CA CYS A 5 9.26 -22.09 25.17
C CYS A 5 8.83 -21.74 23.74
N SER A 6 7.60 -22.10 23.37
CA SER A 6 6.98 -21.65 22.12
C SER A 6 6.81 -20.14 22.19
N GLU A 7 7.80 -19.38 21.69
CA GLU A 7 7.69 -17.94 21.54
C GLU A 7 6.47 -17.63 20.66
N ARG A 8 5.53 -16.86 21.20
CA ARG A 8 4.37 -16.38 20.44
C ARG A 8 4.86 -15.33 19.45
N PRO A 9 4.37 -15.33 18.20
CA PRO A 9 4.73 -14.30 17.23
C PRO A 9 4.35 -12.92 17.77
N VAL A 10 5.31 -12.00 17.75
CA VAL A 10 5.07 -10.60 18.11
C VAL A 10 4.37 -9.93 16.93
N VAL A 11 3.14 -9.49 17.14
CA VAL A 11 2.32 -8.80 16.13
C VAL A 11 2.52 -7.29 16.31
N TYR A 12 2.99 -6.64 15.25
CA TYR A 12 3.05 -5.17 15.16
C TYR A 12 1.91 -4.68 14.29
N VAL A 13 1.19 -3.66 14.75
CA VAL A 13 0.11 -3.01 13.99
C VAL A 13 0.59 -1.59 13.66
N ASP A 14 1.03 -1.38 12.43
CA ASP A 14 1.43 -0.06 11.92
C ASP A 14 0.24 0.63 11.27
N GLU A 15 -0.65 1.20 12.09
CA GLU A 15 -1.58 2.22 11.61
C GLU A 15 -1.69 3.38 12.58
N SER A 16 -1.80 4.58 12.00
CA SER A 16 -1.98 5.91 12.60
C SER A 16 -0.77 6.76 13.00
N ALA A 17 0.47 6.21 13.08
CA ALA A 17 1.64 7.00 13.49
C ALA A 17 2.84 6.99 12.53
N ASN A 18 2.71 6.36 11.35
CA ASN A 18 3.72 6.46 10.29
C ASN A 18 5.09 5.86 10.71
N SER A 19 5.12 4.81 11.55
CA SER A 19 6.38 4.22 12.02
C SER A 19 7.11 3.46 10.91
N GLY A 20 6.42 3.10 9.83
CA GLY A 20 7.04 2.64 8.58
C GLY A 20 8.10 3.59 8.04
N GLN A 21 7.98 4.90 8.26
CA GLN A 21 9.03 5.86 7.88
C GLN A 21 10.27 5.82 8.78
N ASN A 22 10.16 5.26 9.99
CA ASN A 22 11.33 5.02 10.83
C ASN A 22 12.09 3.79 10.33
N LEU A 23 12.86 4.00 9.26
CA LEU A 23 13.67 2.97 8.61
C LEU A 23 14.83 2.44 9.47
N LEU A 24 15.10 3.06 10.62
CA LEU A 24 16.19 2.70 11.53
C LEU A 24 15.71 1.93 12.76
N ASP A 25 14.41 1.67 12.89
CA ASP A 25 13.87 0.87 13.99
C ASP A 25 14.27 -0.61 13.85
N LEU A 26 15.10 -1.07 14.78
CA LEU A 26 15.57 -2.46 14.86
C LEU A 26 14.50 -3.42 15.39
N HIS A 27 13.51 -2.93 16.15
CA HIS A 27 12.43 -3.75 16.70
C HIS A 27 11.37 -4.07 15.65
N GLN A 28 11.21 -3.20 14.65
CA GLN A 28 10.31 -3.42 13.52
C GLN A 28 11.13 -3.43 12.22
N PRO A 29 11.85 -4.52 11.87
CA PRO A 29 12.83 -4.54 10.79
C PRO A 29 12.21 -4.58 9.39
N VAL A 30 10.89 -4.62 9.29
CA VAL A 30 10.14 -4.76 8.05
C VAL A 30 9.45 -3.45 7.71
N PHE A 31 9.53 -3.08 6.43
CA PHE A 31 8.75 -2.02 5.80
C PHE A 31 7.74 -2.68 4.87
N THR A 32 6.49 -2.23 4.95
CA THR A 32 5.43 -2.67 4.05
C THR A 32 4.81 -1.47 3.36
N VAL A 33 4.54 -1.60 2.06
CA VAL A 33 3.74 -0.65 1.31
C VAL A 33 2.68 -1.42 0.53
N ALA A 34 1.45 -0.93 0.56
CA ALA A 34 0.37 -1.46 -0.26
C ALA A 34 -0.02 -0.42 -1.30
N GLY A 35 -0.24 -0.87 -2.53
CA GLY A 35 -0.79 -0.08 -3.61
C GLY A 35 -2.05 -0.76 -4.15
N VAL A 36 -2.94 0.05 -4.72
CA VAL A 36 -4.11 -0.47 -5.44
C VAL A 36 -3.93 -0.14 -6.91
N HIS A 37 -4.04 -1.15 -7.77
CA HIS A 37 -4.07 -0.98 -9.21
C HIS A 37 -5.50 -1.21 -9.70
N LEU A 38 -6.09 -0.18 -10.31
CA LEU A 38 -7.44 -0.20 -10.86
C LEU A 38 -7.41 0.32 -12.31
N PRO A 39 -8.30 -0.17 -13.18
CA PRO A 39 -8.62 0.48 -14.44
C PRO A 39 -9.05 1.93 -14.22
N ASP A 40 -8.66 2.83 -15.14
CA ASP A 40 -8.91 4.27 -15.00
C ASP A 40 -10.40 4.62 -14.92
N ASP A 41 -11.25 3.90 -15.66
CA ASP A 41 -12.70 4.04 -15.67
C ASP A 41 -13.32 3.64 -14.32
N LEU A 42 -12.89 2.51 -13.76
CA LEU A 42 -13.34 2.08 -12.43
C LEU A 42 -12.88 3.06 -11.37
N ALA A 43 -11.61 3.49 -11.41
CA ALA A 43 -11.08 4.47 -10.47
C ALA A 43 -11.86 5.80 -10.53
N ALA A 44 -12.15 6.31 -11.73
CA ALA A 44 -12.95 7.52 -11.92
C ALA A 44 -14.37 7.35 -11.36
N SER A 45 -15.03 6.21 -11.63
CA SER A 45 -16.39 5.95 -11.14
C SER A 45 -16.48 5.94 -9.61
N ILE A 46 -15.49 5.34 -8.94
CA ILE A 46 -15.42 5.29 -7.47
C ILE A 46 -15.22 6.71 -6.91
N VAL A 47 -14.34 7.50 -7.52
CA VAL A 47 -14.09 8.89 -7.10
C VAL A 47 -15.33 9.75 -7.27
N ASP A 48 -16.03 9.63 -8.39
CA ASP A 48 -17.24 10.40 -8.69
C ASP A 48 -18.39 10.03 -7.74
N GLU A 49 -18.52 8.75 -7.39
CA GLU A 49 -19.49 8.30 -6.39
C GLU A 49 -19.19 8.89 -5.01
N VAL A 50 -17.93 8.81 -4.55
CA VAL A 50 -17.52 9.40 -3.27
C VAL A 50 -17.78 10.90 -3.25
N ARG A 51 -17.44 11.61 -4.33
CA ARG A 51 -17.70 13.06 -4.47
C ARG A 51 -19.19 13.38 -4.50
N GLY A 52 -20.01 12.58 -5.18
CA GLY A 52 -21.46 12.74 -5.22
C GLY A 52 -22.13 12.59 -3.86
N GLN A 53 -21.50 11.82 -2.95
CA GLN A 53 -21.95 11.65 -1.59
C GLN A 53 -21.45 12.74 -0.63
N LEU A 54 -20.61 13.68 -1.06
CA LEU A 54 -20.02 14.71 -0.21
C LEU A 54 -20.57 16.12 -0.53
N PRO A 55 -20.43 17.09 0.40
CA PRO A 55 -20.76 18.49 0.10
C PRO A 55 -19.95 18.99 -1.10
N ARG A 56 -20.60 19.72 -2.02
CA ARG A 56 -19.98 20.24 -3.26
C ARG A 56 -18.78 21.16 -3.01
N ASP A 57 -18.70 21.71 -1.80
CA ASP A 57 -17.71 22.67 -1.36
C ASP A 57 -16.37 21.99 -1.01
N LEU A 58 -16.37 20.66 -0.82
CA LEU A 58 -15.14 19.89 -0.62
C LEU A 58 -14.46 19.59 -1.96
N ARG A 59 -13.46 20.41 -2.28
CA ARG A 59 -12.63 20.28 -3.50
C ARG A 59 -11.92 18.93 -3.61
N GLU A 60 -11.38 18.45 -2.48
CA GLU A 60 -10.72 17.15 -2.38
C GLU A 60 -10.85 16.61 -0.95
N PRO A 61 -11.63 15.54 -0.74
CA PRO A 61 -11.84 14.98 0.58
C PRO A 61 -10.61 14.17 1.03
N LYS A 62 -9.96 14.64 2.09
CA LYS A 62 -8.86 13.91 2.74
C LYS A 62 -9.40 12.69 3.47
N TYR A 63 -8.65 11.59 3.45
CA TYR A 63 -9.01 10.35 4.17
C TYR A 63 -9.38 10.61 5.64
N ALA A 64 -8.58 11.39 6.37
CA ALA A 64 -8.85 11.70 7.78
C ALA A 64 -10.23 12.38 8.00
N SER A 65 -10.66 13.22 7.05
CA SER A 65 -11.99 13.86 7.09
C SER A 65 -13.10 12.87 6.77
N LEU A 66 -12.89 11.97 5.79
CA LEU A 66 -13.85 10.93 5.45
C LEU A 66 -14.02 9.91 6.58
N ALA A 67 -12.92 9.40 7.11
CA ALA A 67 -12.89 8.42 8.18
C ALA A 67 -13.48 8.95 9.51
N GLY A 68 -13.41 10.27 9.73
CA GLY A 68 -13.96 10.92 10.92
C GLY A 68 -15.48 11.10 10.91
N SER A 69 -16.15 10.99 9.74
CA SER A 69 -17.60 11.18 9.62
C SER A 69 -18.33 9.88 9.31
N ASN A 70 -19.55 9.69 9.83
CA ASN A 70 -20.31 8.46 9.57
C ASN A 70 -20.62 8.29 8.07
N ARG A 71 -20.99 9.39 7.40
CA ARG A 71 -21.24 9.43 5.96
C ARG A 71 -19.98 9.15 5.13
N GLY A 72 -18.84 9.75 5.50
CA GLY A 72 -17.57 9.50 4.82
C GLY A 72 -17.08 8.06 5.00
N ARG A 73 -17.23 7.46 6.19
CA ARG A 73 -16.96 6.04 6.42
C ARG A 73 -17.83 5.14 5.54
N HIS A 74 -19.12 5.43 5.43
CA HIS A 74 -20.02 4.65 4.57
C HIS A 74 -19.61 4.74 3.10
N SER A 75 -19.26 5.94 2.64
CA SER A 75 -18.74 6.19 1.29
C SER A 75 -17.44 5.42 1.02
N LEU A 76 -16.51 5.41 1.98
CA LEU A 76 -15.27 4.62 1.89
C LEU A 76 -15.55 3.11 1.84
N MET A 77 -16.45 2.59 2.67
CA MET A 77 -16.79 1.16 2.67
C MET A 77 -17.41 0.73 1.34
N ASN A 78 -18.23 1.59 0.73
CA ASN A 78 -18.80 1.36 -0.58
C ASN A 78 -17.76 1.47 -1.70
N ALA A 79 -16.81 2.41 -1.61
CA ALA A 79 -15.67 2.45 -2.53
C ALA A 79 -14.83 1.17 -2.44
N PHE A 80 -14.61 0.64 -1.22
CA PHE A 80 -13.85 -0.58 -1.01
C PHE A 80 -14.57 -1.84 -1.49
N SER A 81 -15.91 -1.88 -1.49
CA SER A 81 -16.65 -3.03 -2.01
C SER A 81 -16.54 -3.18 -3.53
N HIS A 82 -16.19 -2.12 -4.25
CA HIS A 82 -15.94 -2.15 -5.70
C HIS A 82 -14.53 -2.62 -6.07
N LEU A 83 -13.63 -2.82 -5.10
CA LEU A 83 -12.29 -3.32 -5.36
C LEU A 83 -12.33 -4.79 -5.75
N SER A 84 -11.89 -5.10 -6.98
CA SER A 84 -11.79 -6.48 -7.44
C SER A 84 -10.73 -7.25 -6.66
N LYS A 85 -10.90 -8.57 -6.53
CA LYS A 85 -9.86 -9.44 -5.98
C LYS A 85 -8.56 -9.29 -6.79
N GLY A 86 -7.44 -9.12 -6.10
CA GLY A 86 -6.12 -8.91 -6.74
C GLY A 86 -5.83 -7.47 -7.18
N SER A 87 -6.73 -6.51 -6.92
CA SER A 87 -6.46 -5.08 -7.16
C SER A 87 -5.43 -4.51 -6.17
N VAL A 88 -5.33 -5.08 -4.97
CA VAL A 88 -4.35 -4.68 -3.96
C VAL A 88 -3.08 -5.49 -4.15
N ARG A 89 -1.95 -4.79 -4.28
CA ARG A 89 -0.60 -5.38 -4.25
C ARG A 89 0.14 -4.88 -3.03
N THR A 90 0.67 -5.80 -2.24
CA THR A 90 1.46 -5.48 -1.06
C THR A 90 2.91 -5.86 -1.32
N TYR A 91 3.81 -4.94 -0.98
CA TYR A 91 5.24 -5.14 -1.03
C TYR A 91 5.80 -5.13 0.38
N LEU A 92 6.67 -6.11 0.66
CA LEU A 92 7.32 -6.28 1.94
C LEU A 92 8.83 -6.31 1.72
N VAL A 93 9.56 -5.48 2.45
CA VAL A 93 11.02 -5.40 2.35
C VAL A 93 11.64 -5.15 3.71
N HIS A 94 12.83 -5.70 3.92
CA HIS A 94 13.59 -5.39 5.13
C HIS A 94 14.03 -3.92 5.11
N LYS A 95 13.84 -3.18 6.21
CA LYS A 95 14.11 -1.74 6.31
C LYS A 95 15.53 -1.35 5.89
N ARG A 96 16.53 -2.19 6.18
CA ARG A 96 17.91 -2.03 5.69
C ARG A 96 18.00 -1.84 4.16
N PHE A 97 17.26 -2.60 3.36
CA PHE A 97 17.23 -2.40 1.90
C PHE A 97 16.43 -1.16 1.51
N MET A 98 15.39 -0.83 2.28
CA MET A 98 14.61 0.39 2.08
C MET A 98 15.47 1.65 2.34
N VAL A 99 16.34 1.65 3.36
CA VAL A 99 17.32 2.72 3.62
C VAL A 99 18.22 2.92 2.41
N MET A 100 18.78 1.84 1.86
CA MET A 100 19.63 1.93 0.66
C MET A 100 18.87 2.52 -0.52
N THR A 101 17.62 2.09 -0.74
CA THR A 101 16.76 2.61 -1.81
C THR A 101 16.51 4.11 -1.63
N LYS A 102 16.25 4.55 -0.40
CA LYS A 102 16.07 5.97 -0.07
C LYS A 102 17.35 6.79 -0.20
N MET A 103 18.51 6.23 0.13
CA MET A 103 19.80 6.88 -0.15
C MET A 103 20.02 7.08 -1.65
N VAL A 104 19.63 6.10 -2.48
CA VAL A 104 19.71 6.22 -3.94
C VAL A 104 18.77 7.32 -4.46
N ASP A 105 17.55 7.42 -3.94
CA ASP A 105 16.63 8.53 -4.24
C ASP A 105 17.30 9.89 -3.95
N VAL A 106 17.92 10.03 -2.78
CA VAL A 106 18.56 11.30 -2.36
C VAL A 106 19.81 11.63 -3.19
N ILE A 107 20.66 10.64 -3.48
CA ILE A 107 21.98 10.87 -4.09
C ILE A 107 21.92 10.93 -5.62
N LEU A 108 21.16 10.01 -6.27
CA LEU A 108 21.16 9.86 -7.72
C LEU A 108 19.99 10.58 -8.39
N TYR A 109 18.92 10.83 -7.65
CA TYR A 109 17.68 11.38 -8.19
C TYR A 109 17.31 12.68 -7.48
N GLU A 110 18.28 13.58 -7.27
CA GLU A 110 18.05 14.89 -6.67
C GLU A 110 16.77 15.55 -7.20
N GLY A 111 15.80 15.79 -6.31
CA GLY A 111 14.49 16.38 -6.64
C GLY A 111 13.39 15.40 -7.08
N LYS A 112 13.65 14.08 -7.13
CA LYS A 112 12.65 13.03 -7.38
C LYS A 112 12.63 12.04 -6.22
N GLU A 113 11.84 12.36 -5.19
CA GLU A 113 11.87 11.72 -3.85
C GLU A 113 11.50 10.23 -3.79
N THR A 114 11.06 9.63 -4.90
CA THR A 114 10.50 8.27 -4.95
C THR A 114 10.78 7.48 -6.24
N LEU A 115 11.68 7.93 -7.12
CA LEU A 115 11.89 7.25 -8.41
C LEU A 115 12.64 5.92 -8.27
N ALA A 116 13.68 5.86 -7.44
CA ALA A 116 14.40 4.63 -7.12
C ALA A 116 13.47 3.64 -6.41
N LEU A 117 12.63 4.13 -5.50
CA LEU A 117 11.60 3.32 -4.87
C LEU A 117 10.60 2.76 -5.89
N ALA A 118 10.08 3.58 -6.79
CA ALA A 118 9.13 3.12 -7.81
C ALA A 118 9.75 2.05 -8.71
N ASN A 119 10.99 2.23 -9.14
CA ASN A 119 11.72 1.24 -9.94
C ASN A 119 11.96 -0.06 -9.15
N MET A 120 12.33 0.05 -7.87
CA MET A 120 12.52 -1.10 -7.00
C MET A 120 11.22 -1.89 -6.83
N LEU A 121 10.09 -1.20 -6.60
CA LEU A 121 8.77 -1.84 -6.51
C LEU A 121 8.35 -2.48 -7.85
N HIS A 122 8.63 -1.84 -8.98
CA HIS A 122 8.30 -2.37 -10.30
C HIS A 122 9.10 -3.63 -10.63
N LEU A 123 10.40 -3.64 -10.34
CA LEU A 123 11.31 -4.75 -10.69
C LEU A 123 11.28 -5.89 -9.67
N ALA A 124 11.19 -5.59 -8.38
CA ALA A 124 11.27 -6.57 -7.30
C ALA A 124 9.90 -6.96 -6.71
N GLY A 125 8.84 -6.19 -6.99
CA GLY A 125 7.47 -6.46 -6.54
C GLY A 125 6.97 -7.87 -6.86
N PRO A 126 7.13 -8.36 -8.11
CA PRO A 126 6.72 -9.72 -8.48
C PRO A 126 7.50 -10.83 -7.73
N VAL A 127 8.72 -10.54 -7.28
CA VAL A 127 9.60 -11.53 -6.63
C VAL A 127 9.26 -11.74 -5.16
N MET A 128 8.63 -10.76 -4.50
CA MET A 128 8.39 -10.80 -3.04
C MET A 128 6.91 -10.90 -2.63
N GLY A 129 5.93 -10.87 -3.55
CA GLY A 129 4.53 -10.80 -3.12
C GLY A 129 3.40 -11.28 -4.03
N ASP A 130 3.60 -11.59 -5.31
CA ASP A 130 2.50 -12.10 -6.15
C ASP A 130 3.00 -13.02 -7.27
N ALA A 131 2.27 -14.11 -7.50
CA ALA A 131 2.40 -14.86 -8.74
C ALA A 131 1.91 -13.97 -9.89
N ASP A 132 2.72 -13.90 -10.94
CA ASP A 132 2.51 -13.07 -12.12
C ASP A 132 1.07 -13.21 -12.68
N PRO A 133 0.24 -12.15 -12.72
CA PRO A 133 -1.09 -12.23 -13.33
C PRO A 133 -1.03 -12.39 -14.86
N MET A 134 0.14 -12.24 -15.47
CA MET A 134 0.35 -12.36 -16.92
C MET A 134 0.46 -13.81 -17.44
N THR A 135 0.31 -14.84 -16.60
CA THR A 135 0.36 -16.26 -17.03
C THR A 135 -0.98 -16.99 -16.90
N GLY A 136 -2.11 -16.29 -17.11
CA GLY A 136 -3.45 -16.83 -16.89
C GLY A 136 -4.46 -16.61 -18.00
N CYS A 137 -4.06 -16.44 -19.27
CA CYS A 137 -4.99 -16.53 -20.40
C CYS A 137 -4.28 -17.08 -21.65
N SER A 138 -4.04 -18.39 -21.66
CA SER A 138 -3.86 -19.13 -22.90
C SER A 138 -5.09 -20.00 -23.09
N THR A 139 -5.95 -19.53 -23.99
CA THR A 139 -6.97 -20.32 -24.68
C THR A 139 -6.49 -21.74 -24.97
N ARG A 140 -7.25 -22.73 -24.53
CA ARG A 140 -7.38 -24.02 -25.22
C ARG A 140 -8.85 -24.40 -25.26
N SER A 141 -9.40 -24.18 -26.46
CA SER A 141 -10.32 -25.05 -27.23
C SER A 141 -11.09 -26.12 -26.46
#